data_AF-A0A8T5ML47-F1
#
_entry.id   AF-A0A8T5ML47-F1
#
_cell.length_a   1.000
_cell.length_b   1.000
_cell.length_c   1.000
_cell.angle_alpha   90.00
_cell.angle_beta   90.00
_cell.angle_gamma   90.00
#
_symmetry.space_group_name_H-M   'P 1'
#
loop_
_entity.id
_entity.type
_entity.pdbx_description
1 polymer ?
#
loop_
_entity_poly.entity_id
_entity_poly.type
_entity_poly.pdbx_seq_one_letter_code
_entity_poly.pdbx_strand_id
1 'polypeptide(L)'
;MKFKAGAITATVWRNTLTNKEGKQGDVLSVSFDRRYLDKESNAWKSTSSLRVGDLPKAVFVLNKAYEYVLLNGQSNLAAEIS
;
A
#
# COMPACT_ATOMS: atom_id res chain seq x y z
N MET A 1 -8.53 -0.95 -1.25
CA MET A 1 -8.24 -2.31 -1.78
C MET A 1 -7.17 -2.98 -0.92
N LYS A 2 -7.26 -4.28 -0.66
CA LYS A 2 -6.29 -5.01 0.19
C LYS A 2 -5.90 -6.33 -0.45
N PHE A 3 -4.60 -6.55 -0.62
CA PHE A 3 -3.99 -7.78 -1.11
C PHE A 3 -3.22 -8.46 0.01
N LYS A 4 -3.40 -9.77 0.17
CA LYS A 4 -2.82 -10.52 1.29
C LYS A 4 -2.29 -11.89 0.85
N ALA A 5 -1.09 -12.22 1.31
CA ALA A 5 -0.48 -13.54 1.18
C ALA A 5 0.15 -13.95 2.52
N GLY A 6 -0.57 -14.76 3.30
CA GLY A 6 -0.17 -15.12 4.66
C GLY A 6 -0.08 -13.89 5.58
N ALA A 7 1.11 -13.67 6.14
CA ALA A 7 1.41 -12.53 7.02
C ALA A 7 1.63 -11.21 6.25
N ILE A 8 1.83 -11.26 4.93
CA ILE A 8 2.20 -10.11 4.11
C ILE A 8 0.96 -9.47 3.51
N THR A 9 0.87 -8.14 3.64
CA THR A 9 -0.28 -7.35 3.22
C THR A 9 0.18 -6.12 2.45
N ALA A 10 -0.50 -5.81 1.34
CA ALA A 10 -0.46 -4.50 0.71
C ALA A 10 -1.87 -3.90 0.71
N THR A 11 -2.02 -2.66 1.17
CA THR A 11 -3.30 -1.95 1.18
C THR A 11 -3.19 -0.71 0.31
N VAL A 12 -4.15 -0.52 -0.60
CA VAL A 12 -4.28 0.67 -1.44
C VAL A 12 -5.49 1.48 -0.98
N TRP A 13 -5.34 2.78 -0.78
CA TRP A 13 -6.43 3.70 -0.43
C TRP A 13 -6.31 5.03 -1.17
N ARG A 14 -7.41 5.77 -1.25
CA ARG A 14 -7.39 7.16 -1.76
C ARG A 14 -6.91 8.08 -0.66
N ASN A 15 -5.95 8.93 -1.01
CA ASN A 15 -5.44 9.98 -0.15
C ASN A 15 -5.60 11.31 -0.89
N THR A 16 -6.16 12.30 -0.23
CA THR A 16 -6.29 13.65 -0.79
C THR A 16 -5.05 14.45 -0.42
N LEU A 17 -4.31 14.89 -1.42
CA LEU A 17 -3.14 15.75 -1.26
C LEU A 17 -3.52 17.18 -1.59
N THR A 18 -3.10 18.11 -0.76
CA THR A 18 -3.20 19.55 -1.04
C THR A 18 -1.84 20.05 -1.52
N ASN A 19 -1.78 20.66 -2.70
CA ASN A 19 -0.57 21.28 -3.21
C ASN A 19 -0.30 22.63 -2.50
N LYS A 20 0.86 23.24 -2.76
CA LYS A 20 1.24 24.54 -2.16
C LYS A 20 0.30 25.71 -2.53
N GLU A 21 -0.49 25.54 -3.59
CA GLU A 21 -1.45 26.53 -4.10
C GLU A 21 -2.87 26.29 -3.56
N GLY A 22 -3.06 25.31 -2.67
CA GLY A 22 -4.35 24.99 -2.07
C GLY A 22 -5.26 24.09 -2.93
N LYS A 23 -4.80 23.62 -4.09
CA LYS A 23 -5.54 22.66 -4.92
C LYS A 23 -5.45 21.26 -4.33
N GLN A 24 -6.58 20.55 -4.35
CA GLN A 24 -6.69 19.18 -3.83
C GLN A 24 -6.71 18.19 -4.99
N GLY A 25 -5.86 17.17 -4.90
CA GLY A 25 -5.83 16.04 -5.82
C GLY A 25 -5.93 14.72 -5.06
N ASP A 26 -6.77 13.82 -5.57
CA ASP A 26 -6.83 12.45 -5.05
C ASP A 26 -5.73 11.61 -5.69
N VAL A 27 -4.95 10.94 -4.85
CA VAL A 27 -3.94 9.96 -5.27
C VAL A 27 -4.20 8.61 -4.61
N LEU A 28 -3.83 7.53 -5.28
CA LEU A 28 -3.81 6.21 -4.66
C LEU A 28 -2.50 6.01 -3.90
N SER A 29 -2.58 5.89 -2.58
CA SER A 29 -1.47 5.55 -1.70
C SER A 29 -1.46 4.06 -1.40
N VAL A 30 -0.26 3.51 -1.16
CA VAL A 30 -0.05 2.08 -0.84
C VAL A 30 0.71 1.94 0.48
N SER A 31 0.23 1.07 1.37
CA SER A 31 0.95 0.60 2.55
C SER A 31 1.32 -0.86 2.35
N PHE A 32 2.42 -1.25 2.96
CA PHE A 32 2.92 -2.61 2.93
C PHE A 32 3.38 -2.98 4.34
N ASP A 33 2.89 -4.11 4.84
CA ASP A 33 3.23 -4.59 6.17
C ASP A 33 3.22 -6.11 6.29
N ARG A 34 4.08 -6.61 7.16
CA ARG A 34 4.08 -7.99 7.66
C ARG A 34 3.48 -8.03 9.05
N ARG A 35 2.40 -8.79 9.24
CA ARG A 35 1.76 -9.02 10.54
C ARG A 35 2.38 -10.19 11.27
N TYR A 36 2.64 -10.03 12.56
CA TYR A 36 3.09 -11.11 13.44
C TYR A 36 2.41 -10.98 14.80
N LEU A 37 2.24 -12.11 15.49
CA LEU A 37 1.84 -12.13 16.88
C LEU A 37 3.08 -11.85 17.73
N ASP A 38 3.03 -10.77 18.47
CA ASP A 38 4.06 -10.43 19.44
C ASP A 38 3.90 -11.31 20.67
N LYS A 39 4.97 -12.03 21.04
CA LYS A 39 4.89 -13.03 22.12
C LYS A 39 4.76 -12.40 23.50
N GLU A 40 5.30 -11.21 23.69
CA GLU A 40 5.27 -10.51 24.98
C GLU A 40 3.90 -9.91 25.26
N SER A 41 3.37 -9.13 24.30
CA SER A 41 2.08 -8.47 24.47
C SER A 41 0.87 -9.33 24.10
N ASN A 42 1.08 -10.52 23.51
CA ASN A 42 0.04 -11.35 22.89
C ASN A 42 -0.85 -10.58 21.90
N ALA A 43 -0.30 -9.53 21.28
CA ALA A 43 -1.01 -8.64 20.37
C ALA A 43 -0.42 -8.74 18.95
N TRP A 44 -1.27 -8.54 17.95
CA TRP A 44 -0.82 -8.51 16.57
C TRP A 44 -0.13 -7.18 16.25
N LYS A 45 1.15 -7.24 15.88
CA LYS A 45 1.96 -6.10 15.44
C LYS A 45 2.26 -6.17 13.95
N SER A 46 2.60 -5.02 13.36
CA SER A 46 3.10 -4.90 11.98
C SER A 46 4.59 -4.59 11.99
N THR A 47 5.30 -4.98 10.92
CA THR A 47 6.70 -4.62 10.68
C THR A 47 6.94 -4.52 9.17
N SER A 48 7.95 -3.74 8.79
CA SER A 48 8.50 -3.71 7.43
C SER A 48 9.64 -4.71 7.21
N SER A 49 10.14 -5.35 8.28
CA SER A 49 11.22 -6.33 8.19
C SER A 49 10.71 -7.68 7.67
N LEU A 50 11.37 -8.17 6.61
CA LEU A 50 11.00 -9.40 5.90
C LEU A 50 11.94 -10.55 6.21
N ARG A 51 11.40 -11.78 6.23
CA ARG A 51 12.20 -13.01 6.18
C ARG A 51 12.33 -13.46 4.72
N VAL A 52 13.29 -14.34 4.44
CA VAL A 52 13.52 -14.87 3.07
C VAL A 52 12.24 -15.46 2.46
N GLY A 53 11.48 -16.24 3.24
CA GLY A 53 10.20 -16.83 2.80
C GLY A 53 9.05 -15.82 2.61
N ASP A 54 9.22 -14.59 3.06
CA ASP A 54 8.24 -13.50 2.85
C ASP A 54 8.45 -12.80 1.51
N LEU A 55 9.66 -12.85 0.93
CA LEU A 55 10.00 -12.18 -0.32
C LEU A 55 9.08 -12.54 -1.50
N PRO A 56 8.83 -13.84 -1.84
CA PRO A 56 7.94 -14.16 -2.95
C PRO A 56 6.50 -13.68 -2.72
N LYS A 57 6.05 -13.67 -1.46
CA LYS A 57 4.72 -13.17 -1.08
C LYS A 57 4.64 -11.65 -1.19
N ALA A 58 5.70 -10.95 -0.80
CA ALA A 58 5.83 -9.50 -0.95
C ALA A 58 5.74 -9.09 -2.42
N VAL A 59 6.52 -9.74 -3.29
CA VAL A 59 6.47 -9.51 -4.74
C VAL A 59 5.05 -9.71 -5.28
N PHE A 60 4.39 -10.82 -4.91
CA PHE A 60 3.03 -11.10 -5.37
C PHE A 60 2.02 -10.00 -4.98
N VAL A 61 1.97 -9.61 -3.70
CA VAL A 61 0.99 -8.61 -3.25
C VAL A 61 1.30 -7.21 -3.77
N LEU A 62 2.59 -6.87 -3.93
CA LEU A 62 3.02 -5.58 -4.48
C LEU A 62 2.69 -5.49 -5.98
N ASN A 63 2.89 -6.57 -6.74
CA ASN A 63 2.47 -6.62 -8.15
C ASN A 63 0.96 -6.42 -8.29
N LYS A 64 0.16 -7.03 -7.41
CA LYS A 64 -1.31 -6.83 -7.42
C LYS A 64 -1.72 -5.42 -7.01
N ALA A 65 -1.03 -4.82 -6.04
CA ALA A 65 -1.25 -3.43 -5.68
C ALA A 65 -0.90 -2.48 -6.84
N TYR A 66 0.22 -2.71 -7.51
CA TYR A 66 0.66 -1.94 -8.67
C TYR A 66 -0.34 -2.06 -9.83
N GLU A 67 -0.76 -3.28 -10.17
CA GLU A 67 -1.80 -3.53 -11.18
C GLU A 67 -3.08 -2.74 -10.87
N TYR A 68 -3.55 -2.78 -9.62
CA TYR A 68 -4.71 -2.01 -9.20
C TYR A 68 -4.49 -0.49 -9.34
N VAL A 69 -3.32 0.01 -8.92
CA VAL A 69 -2.99 1.44 -9.04
C VAL A 69 -2.93 1.88 -10.50
N LEU A 70 -2.37 1.07 -11.41
CA LEU A 70 -2.36 1.42 -12.84
C LEU A 70 -3.76 1.47 -13.43
N LEU A 71 -4.61 0.48 -13.11
CA LEU A 71 -5.96 0.39 -13.65
C LEU A 71 -6.92 1.43 -13.06
N ASN A 72 -6.68 1.91 -11.85
CA ASN A 72 -7.61 2.79 -11.10
C ASN A 72 -7.04 4.17 -10.77
N GLY A 73 -5.73 4.38 -10.94
CA GLY A 73 -5.01 5.62 -10.61
C GLY A 73 -4.98 6.63 -11.75
N GLN A 74 -5.59 6.32 -12.90
CA GLN A 74 -5.76 7.28 -14.00
C GLN A 74 -6.80 8.37 -13.70
N SER A 75 -7.42 8.39 -12.52
CA SER A 75 -8.23 9.53 -12.06
C SER A 75 -7.33 10.57 -11.38
N ASN A 76 -6.99 11.64 -12.11
CA ASN A 76 -6.61 12.99 -11.63
C ASN A 76 -5.13 13.44 -11.60
N LEU A 77 -4.15 12.69 -12.10
CA LEU A 77 -2.79 13.27 -12.29
C LEU A 77 -2.61 14.03 -13.63
N ALA A 78 -3.54 13.88 -14.58
CA ALA A 78 -3.37 14.40 -15.94
C ALA A 78 -3.90 15.83 -16.17
N ALA A 79 -4.49 16.49 -15.17
CA ALA A 79 -5.20 17.77 -15.38
C ALA A 79 -4.56 19.02 -14.76
N GLU A 80 -3.57 18.93 -13.85
CA GLU A 80 -3.14 20.12 -13.08
C GLU A 80 -1.63 20.24 -12.79
N ILE A 81 -0.75 19.58 -13.56
CA ILE A 81 0.70 19.86 -13.50
C ILE A 81 1.27 19.97 -14.93
N SER A 82 0.58 20.68 -15.82
CA SER A 82 1.15 21.14 -17.09
C SER A 82 0.94 22.63 -17.27
#